data_AF-A0A3A0FUD1-F1
#
_entry.id   AF-A0A3A0FUD1-F1
#
_cell.length_a   1.000
_cell.length_b   1.000
_cell.length_c   1.000
_cell.angle_alpha   90.00
_cell.angle_beta   90.00
_cell.angle_gamma   90.00
#
_symmetry.space_group_name_H-M   'P 1'
#
loop_
_entity.id
_entity.type
_entity.pdbx_description
1 polymer ?
#
loop_
_entity_poly.entity_id
_entity_poly.type
_entity_poly.pdbx_seq_one_letter_code
_entity_poly.pdbx_strand_id
1 'polypeptide(L)'
;MARTGGAETVDTAAALAGGTPVVALESTIVAHGLPRPDNLRIAGEIEAAVRGEGAVPATIAVLGGEVRVGLDAAGLWEIAEREDVLKLGVRDLAPALVRGAAGATTVASTATIAARAGIAAFATGGLGGVHRGAAETFDESADLLALADAPVVVVCAGVKSILDVGATLERLETLSVPVLGFGTDRMPGFYLSDSGHAVPWRVDDAAEVAAIQRARRELGLRQAVVVANPLPPE
;
A
#
# COMPACT_ATOMS: atom_id res chain seq x y z
N MET A 1 -3.53 -15.29 36.07
CA MET A 1 -2.57 -14.21 35.74
C MET A 1 -1.76 -14.65 34.53
N ALA A 2 -2.30 -14.45 33.33
CA ALA A 2 -1.53 -14.58 32.10
C ALA A 2 -0.83 -13.25 31.85
N ARG A 3 0.48 -13.29 31.65
CA ARG A 3 1.34 -12.13 31.41
C ARG A 3 0.81 -11.37 30.20
N THR A 4 0.43 -10.12 30.42
CA THR A 4 0.28 -9.10 29.37
C THR A 4 1.61 -9.04 28.63
N GLY A 5 1.65 -9.57 27.41
CA GLY A 5 2.74 -9.28 26.48
C GLY A 5 2.85 -7.77 26.35
N GLY A 6 4.03 -7.22 26.63
CA GLY A 6 4.27 -5.80 26.51
C GLY A 6 3.89 -5.34 25.11
N ALA A 7 3.24 -4.18 25.01
CA ALA A 7 3.00 -3.52 23.73
C ALA A 7 4.38 -3.31 23.08
N GLU A 8 4.69 -4.13 22.09
CA GLU A 8 5.91 -3.99 21.31
C GLU A 8 5.71 -2.75 20.44
N THR A 9 6.25 -1.62 20.90
CA THR A 9 6.17 -0.36 20.18
C THR A 9 6.93 -0.49 18.87
N VAL A 10 6.24 -0.33 17.75
CA VAL A 10 6.86 -0.26 16.43
C VAL A 10 7.54 1.10 16.29
N ASP A 11 8.83 1.18 16.56
CA ASP A 11 9.61 2.40 16.33
C ASP A 11 10.18 2.41 14.91
N THR A 12 9.31 2.82 13.97
CA THR A 12 9.66 2.95 12.55
C THR A 12 10.81 3.94 12.33
N ALA A 13 10.88 5.01 13.13
CA ALA A 13 11.91 6.04 12.98
C ALA A 13 13.29 5.49 13.40
N ALA A 14 13.36 4.77 14.52
CA ALA A 14 14.58 4.09 14.95
C ALA A 14 15.01 3.00 13.95
N ALA A 15 14.05 2.24 13.40
CA ALA A 15 14.33 1.23 12.38
C ALA A 15 14.99 1.86 11.14
N LEU A 16 14.41 2.94 10.62
CA LEU A 16 14.98 3.68 9.48
C LEU A 16 16.36 4.26 9.80
N ALA A 17 16.54 4.87 10.97
CA ALA A 17 17.83 5.44 11.40
C ALA A 17 18.92 4.36 11.58
N GLY A 18 18.52 3.15 12.01
CA GLY A 18 19.40 1.99 12.16
C GLY A 18 19.66 1.22 10.87
N GLY A 19 19.02 1.59 9.75
CA GLY A 19 19.13 0.88 8.48
C GLY A 19 18.36 -0.44 8.43
N THR A 20 17.48 -0.70 9.40
CA THR A 20 16.58 -1.85 9.39
C THR A 20 15.52 -1.64 8.30
N PRO A 21 15.25 -2.62 7.42
CA PRO A 21 14.22 -2.51 6.40
C PRO A 21 12.84 -2.26 7.00
N VAL A 22 12.08 -1.35 6.39
CA VAL A 22 10.70 -1.04 6.78
C VAL A 22 9.78 -1.25 5.60
N VAL A 23 8.64 -1.90 5.83
CA VAL A 23 7.56 -2.07 4.84
C VAL A 23 6.32 -1.35 5.33
N ALA A 24 5.88 -0.32 4.60
CA ALA A 24 4.62 0.35 4.86
C ALA A 24 3.45 -0.60 4.56
N LEU A 25 2.36 -0.46 5.30
CA LEU A 25 1.11 -1.20 5.12
C LEU A 25 -0.07 -0.22 5.21
N GLU A 26 -1.08 -0.38 4.35
CA GLU A 26 -2.28 0.46 4.41
C GLU A 26 -3.25 -0.01 5.49
N SER A 27 -4.06 0.90 6.04
CA SER A 27 -5.09 0.57 7.03
C SER A 27 -6.49 0.45 6.42
N THR A 28 -6.75 0.93 5.20
CA THR A 28 -8.08 0.81 4.57
C THR A 28 -8.51 -0.65 4.40
N ILE A 29 -7.57 -1.55 4.12
CA ILE A 29 -7.86 -2.99 4.05
C ILE A 29 -8.40 -3.53 5.39
N VAL A 30 -7.91 -3.00 6.51
CA VAL A 30 -8.31 -3.40 7.87
C VAL A 30 -9.69 -2.83 8.24
N ALA A 31 -9.93 -1.53 8.01
CA ALA A 31 -11.18 -0.90 8.42
C ALA A 31 -12.35 -1.13 7.44
N HIS A 32 -12.06 -1.27 6.14
CA HIS A 32 -13.07 -1.25 5.07
C HIS A 32 -12.94 -2.36 4.04
N GLY A 33 -11.83 -3.10 4.02
CA GLY A 33 -11.56 -4.13 3.02
C GLY A 33 -11.84 -5.56 3.48
N LEU A 34 -11.84 -5.81 4.79
CA LEU A 34 -11.99 -7.13 5.39
C LEU A 34 -13.17 -7.16 6.37
N PRO A 35 -13.93 -8.27 6.44
CA PRO A 35 -15.02 -8.41 7.39
C PRO A 35 -14.48 -8.55 8.82
N ARG A 36 -15.27 -8.12 9.81
CA ARG A 36 -15.01 -8.42 11.22
C ARG A 36 -15.48 -9.84 11.56
N PRO A 37 -14.79 -10.57 12.46
CA PRO A 37 -13.59 -10.17 13.21
C PRO A 37 -12.26 -10.46 12.47
N ASP A 38 -12.32 -10.95 11.23
CA ASP A 38 -11.13 -11.39 10.50
C ASP A 38 -10.16 -10.25 10.18
N ASN A 39 -10.65 -9.02 10.06
CA ASN A 39 -9.84 -7.85 9.76
C ASN A 39 -8.66 -7.65 10.74
N LEU A 40 -8.89 -7.73 12.06
CA LEU A 40 -7.82 -7.57 13.06
C LEU A 40 -6.83 -8.73 13.01
N ARG A 41 -7.34 -9.96 12.91
CA ARG A 41 -6.52 -11.18 12.82
C ARG A 41 -5.60 -11.12 11.61
N ILE A 42 -6.17 -10.85 10.43
CA ILE A 42 -5.43 -10.76 9.17
C ILE A 42 -4.44 -9.59 9.19
N ALA A 43 -4.80 -8.45 9.78
CA ALA A 43 -3.86 -7.33 9.92
C ALA A 43 -2.62 -7.74 10.75
N GLY A 44 -2.82 -8.47 11.84
CA GLY A 44 -1.72 -9.05 12.63
C GLY A 44 -0.89 -10.07 11.85
N GLU A 45 -1.53 -10.92 11.04
CA GLU A 45 -0.85 -11.89 10.15
C GLU A 45 0.00 -11.20 9.08
N ILE A 46 -0.48 -10.10 8.49
CA ILE A 46 0.27 -9.29 7.52
C ILE A 46 1.51 -8.68 8.20
N GLU A 47 1.36 -8.08 9.38
CA GLU A 47 2.51 -7.55 10.09
C GLU A 47 3.50 -8.65 10.51
N ALA A 48 3.00 -9.82 10.91
CA ALA A 48 3.84 -10.97 11.26
C ALA A 48 4.62 -11.51 10.05
N ALA A 49 4.02 -11.52 8.86
CA ALA A 49 4.70 -11.91 7.62
C ALA A 49 5.88 -10.98 7.32
N VAL A 50 5.70 -9.66 7.46
CA VAL A 50 6.80 -8.69 7.30
C VAL A 50 7.91 -8.93 8.33
N ARG A 51 7.56 -9.15 9.60
CA ARG A 51 8.54 -9.47 10.66
C ARG A 51 9.29 -10.78 10.37
N GLY A 52 8.60 -11.77 9.81
CA GLY A 52 9.17 -13.07 9.43
C GLY A 52 10.30 -12.95 8.38
N GLU A 53 10.21 -11.96 7.51
CA GLU A 53 11.25 -11.62 6.52
C GLU A 53 12.33 -10.67 7.06
N GLY A 54 12.34 -10.40 8.37
CA GLY A 54 13.34 -9.55 9.04
C GLY A 54 13.16 -8.05 8.83
N ALA A 55 11.98 -7.61 8.34
CA ALA A 55 11.64 -6.20 8.18
C ALA A 55 10.69 -5.72 9.30
N VAL A 56 10.61 -4.40 9.49
CA VAL A 56 9.67 -3.77 10.43
C VAL A 56 8.39 -3.38 9.67
N PRO A 57 7.21 -3.90 10.04
CA PRO A 57 5.94 -3.45 9.47
C PRO A 57 5.60 -2.06 9.97
N ALA A 58 5.20 -1.16 9.07
CA ALA A 58 4.73 0.17 9.39
C ALA A 58 3.30 0.36 8.87
N THR A 59 2.32 -0.19 9.59
CA THR A 59 0.89 0.11 9.32
C THR A 59 0.65 1.60 9.52
N ILE A 60 0.12 2.27 8.50
CA ILE A 60 -0.09 3.72 8.50
C ILE A 60 -1.57 4.03 8.70
N ALA A 61 -1.88 4.97 9.59
CA ALA A 61 -3.24 5.46 9.81
C ALA A 61 -3.23 6.90 10.36
N VAL A 62 -4.41 7.48 10.51
CA VAL A 62 -4.63 8.72 11.29
C VAL A 62 -5.39 8.36 12.56
N LEU A 63 -4.84 8.68 13.72
CA LEU A 63 -5.48 8.46 15.02
C LEU A 63 -5.35 9.74 15.86
N GLY A 64 -6.46 10.21 16.42
CA GLY A 64 -6.49 11.44 17.23
C GLY A 64 -6.05 12.70 16.47
N GLY A 65 -6.17 12.72 15.15
CA GLY A 65 -5.70 13.84 14.31
C GLY A 65 -4.20 13.84 14.03
N GLU A 66 -3.49 12.74 14.31
CA GLU A 66 -2.07 12.59 14.00
C GLU A 66 -1.84 11.45 13.01
N VAL A 67 -0.91 11.66 12.07
CA VAL A 67 -0.42 10.57 11.21
C VAL A 67 0.46 9.65 12.05
N ARG A 68 0.09 8.38 12.11
CA ARG A 68 0.86 7.32 12.79
C ARG A 68 1.49 6.43 11.73
N VAL A 69 2.83 6.30 11.75
CA VAL A 69 3.60 5.46 10.83
C VAL A 69 4.20 4.31 11.63
N GLY A 70 3.54 3.15 11.56
CA GLY A 70 3.74 2.06 12.49
C GLY A 70 2.74 2.16 13.64
N LEU A 71 1.73 1.29 13.62
CA LEU A 71 0.79 1.13 14.71
C LEU A 71 1.33 0.09 15.69
N ASP A 72 1.07 0.30 16.97
CA ASP A 72 1.15 -0.76 17.96
C ASP A 72 -0.16 -1.57 17.97
N ALA A 73 -0.22 -2.60 18.81
CA ALA A 73 -1.40 -3.45 18.93
C ALA A 73 -2.68 -2.65 19.29
N ALA A 74 -2.54 -1.58 20.08
CA ALA A 74 -3.67 -0.74 20.48
C ALA A 74 -4.20 0.10 19.31
N GLY A 75 -3.31 0.74 18.56
CA GLY A 75 -3.67 1.49 17.35
C GLY A 75 -4.25 0.60 16.25
N LEU A 76 -3.71 -0.61 16.08
CA LEU A 76 -4.25 -1.58 15.12
C LEU A 76 -5.65 -2.04 15.51
N TRP A 77 -5.87 -2.33 16.80
CA TRP A 77 -7.20 -2.64 17.34
C TRP A 77 -8.17 -1.47 17.15
N GLU A 78 -7.73 -0.23 17.39
CA GLU A 78 -8.55 0.96 17.22
C GLU A 78 -9.05 1.10 15.77
N ILE A 79 -8.18 0.90 14.79
CA ILE A 79 -8.54 0.92 13.36
C ILE A 79 -9.47 -0.24 12.98
N ALA A 80 -9.28 -1.41 13.56
CA ALA A 80 -10.09 -2.58 13.23
C ALA A 80 -11.51 -2.53 13.81
N GLU A 81 -11.68 -1.97 15.01
CA GLU A 81 -12.92 -2.10 15.80
C GLU A 81 -13.75 -0.82 15.89
N ARG A 82 -13.17 0.38 15.75
CA ARG A 82 -13.97 1.61 15.77
C ARG A 82 -14.97 1.65 14.61
N GLU A 83 -16.19 2.11 14.86
CA GLU A 83 -17.21 2.24 13.82
C GLU A 83 -17.06 3.52 12.99
N ASP A 84 -16.40 4.54 13.56
CA ASP A 84 -16.27 5.90 13.00
C ASP A 84 -14.92 6.13 12.28
N VAL A 85 -14.28 5.05 11.81
CA VAL A 85 -13.03 5.15 11.04
C VAL A 85 -13.34 5.67 9.64
N LEU A 86 -12.79 6.83 9.28
CA LEU A 86 -12.93 7.40 7.94
C LEU A 86 -11.98 6.72 6.96
N LYS A 87 -12.43 6.49 5.72
CA LYS A 87 -11.55 6.12 4.61
C LYS A 87 -10.85 7.39 4.08
N LEU A 88 -9.52 7.48 4.22
CA LEU A 88 -8.74 8.67 3.94
C LEU A 88 -7.89 8.53 2.68
N GLY A 89 -8.32 9.16 1.59
CA GLY A 89 -7.45 9.49 0.46
C GLY A 89 -6.61 10.75 0.76
N VAL A 90 -5.70 11.11 -0.15
CA VAL A 90 -4.73 12.21 0.09
C VAL A 90 -5.43 13.54 0.40
N ARG A 91 -6.56 13.81 -0.27
CA ARG A 91 -7.37 15.02 -0.06
C ARG A 91 -8.03 15.09 1.32
N ASP A 92 -8.22 13.94 1.96
CA ASP A 92 -8.95 13.80 3.21
C ASP A 92 -8.02 13.92 4.43
N LEU A 93 -6.70 13.79 4.23
CA LEU A 93 -5.70 13.83 5.31
C LEU A 93 -5.76 15.13 6.10
N ALA A 94 -5.58 16.30 5.46
CA ALA A 94 -5.54 17.57 6.18
C ALA A 94 -6.85 17.87 6.96
N PRO A 95 -8.05 17.69 6.38
CA PRO A 95 -9.29 17.78 7.14
C PRO A 95 -9.37 16.82 8.34
N ALA A 96 -8.93 15.56 8.17
CA ALA A 96 -8.97 14.56 9.25
C ALA A 96 -8.03 14.94 10.41
N LEU A 97 -6.83 15.44 10.10
CA LEU A 97 -5.86 15.90 11.11
C LEU A 97 -6.42 17.06 11.93
N VAL A 98 -6.96 18.09 11.27
CA VAL A 98 -7.54 19.26 11.95
C VAL A 98 -8.73 18.90 12.82
N ARG A 99 -9.51 17.89 12.43
CA ARG A 99 -10.71 17.44 13.15
C ARG A 99 -10.42 16.45 14.28
N GLY A 100 -9.18 15.99 14.46
CA GLY A 100 -8.89 14.96 15.45
C GLY A 100 -9.48 13.59 15.10
N ALA A 101 -9.78 13.34 13.81
CA ALA A 101 -10.50 12.13 13.40
C ALA A 101 -9.64 10.87 13.48
N ALA A 102 -10.29 9.71 13.58
CA ALA A 102 -9.69 8.42 13.28
C ALA A 102 -9.94 8.08 11.80
N GLY A 103 -8.92 7.59 11.10
CA GLY A 103 -9.07 7.25 9.70
C GLY A 103 -8.03 6.29 9.18
N ALA A 104 -8.51 5.40 8.31
CA ALA A 104 -7.72 4.42 7.62
C ALA A 104 -7.24 4.98 6.28
N THR A 105 -5.94 4.92 6.02
CA THR A 105 -5.33 5.46 4.80
C THR A 105 -5.51 4.49 3.63
N THR A 106 -5.86 5.00 2.45
CA THR A 106 -5.86 4.22 1.20
C THR A 106 -4.43 3.99 0.71
N VAL A 107 -4.27 3.26 -0.40
CA VAL A 107 -3.01 3.17 -1.16
C VAL A 107 -2.41 4.55 -1.43
N ALA A 108 -3.17 5.52 -1.98
CA ALA A 108 -2.71 6.89 -2.23
C ALA A 108 -2.09 7.57 -1.01
N SER A 109 -2.83 7.60 0.11
CA SER A 109 -2.38 8.24 1.35
C SER A 109 -1.19 7.51 1.96
N THR A 110 -1.23 6.17 1.97
CA THR A 110 -0.16 5.33 2.52
C THR A 110 1.14 5.53 1.74
N ALA A 111 1.09 5.49 0.40
CA ALA A 111 2.25 5.74 -0.45
C ALA A 111 2.83 7.14 -0.25
N THR A 112 1.96 8.17 -0.18
CA THR A 112 2.37 9.57 0.06
C THR A 112 3.07 9.73 1.42
N ILE A 113 2.51 9.15 2.48
CA ILE A 113 3.06 9.25 3.83
C ILE A 113 4.36 8.42 3.94
N ALA A 114 4.37 7.21 3.40
CA ALA A 114 5.55 6.34 3.37
C ALA A 114 6.75 7.01 2.69
N ALA A 115 6.52 7.61 1.52
CA ALA A 115 7.54 8.38 0.80
C ALA A 115 8.12 9.52 1.67
N ARG A 116 7.24 10.29 2.32
CA ARG A 116 7.65 11.41 3.19
C ARG A 116 8.38 10.95 4.46
N ALA A 117 8.05 9.76 4.95
CA ALA A 117 8.71 9.13 6.09
C ALA A 117 10.06 8.46 5.71
N GLY A 118 10.42 8.42 4.42
CA GLY A 118 11.64 7.76 3.95
C GLY A 118 11.53 6.23 3.83
N ILE A 119 10.31 5.68 3.89
CA ILE A 119 10.06 4.25 3.69
C ILE A 119 10.05 3.96 2.19
N ALA A 120 10.86 3.00 1.74
CA ALA A 120 11.03 2.71 0.32
C ALA A 120 10.09 1.64 -0.23
N ALA A 121 9.47 0.81 0.63
CA ALA A 121 8.62 -0.31 0.23
C ALA A 121 7.24 -0.22 0.89
N PHE A 122 6.20 -0.54 0.12
CA PHE A 122 4.79 -0.56 0.53
C PHE A 122 4.13 -1.82 -0.04
N ALA A 123 3.48 -2.61 0.82
CA ALA A 123 2.67 -3.75 0.40
C ALA A 123 1.16 -3.48 0.59
N THR A 124 0.36 -3.83 -0.41
CA THR A 124 -1.11 -3.79 -0.39
C THR A 124 -1.68 -4.99 -1.12
N GLY A 125 -2.97 -5.26 -0.94
CA GLY A 125 -3.66 -6.29 -1.71
C GLY A 125 -3.75 -5.94 -3.20
N GLY A 126 -4.25 -4.75 -3.54
CA GLY A 126 -4.49 -4.38 -4.93
C GLY A 126 -4.69 -2.88 -5.09
N LEU A 127 -4.30 -2.33 -6.23
CA LEU A 127 -4.40 -0.90 -6.51
C LEU A 127 -5.84 -0.49 -6.81
N GLY A 128 -6.20 0.73 -6.43
CA GLY A 128 -7.23 1.47 -7.17
C GLY A 128 -6.75 1.83 -8.58
N GLY A 129 -7.66 2.34 -9.40
CA GLY A 129 -7.37 2.61 -10.80
C GLY A 129 -8.51 3.33 -11.48
N VAL A 130 -8.60 3.18 -12.80
CA VAL A 130 -9.69 3.71 -13.60
C VAL A 130 -10.90 2.79 -13.43
N HIS A 131 -12.05 3.36 -13.08
CA HIS A 131 -13.28 2.59 -12.94
C HIS A 131 -13.88 2.26 -14.32
N ARG A 132 -14.67 1.19 -14.39
CA ARG A 132 -15.44 0.88 -15.61
C ARG A 132 -16.45 1.99 -15.88
N GLY A 133 -16.45 2.55 -17.10
CA GLY A 133 -17.28 3.70 -17.46
C GLY A 133 -16.69 5.07 -17.07
N ALA A 134 -15.40 5.12 -16.70
CA ALA A 134 -14.74 6.38 -16.37
C ALA A 134 -14.64 7.37 -17.54
N ALA A 135 -14.77 6.91 -18.79
CA ALA A 135 -14.84 7.78 -19.96
C ALA A 135 -16.04 8.75 -19.89
N GLU A 136 -17.10 8.37 -19.20
CA GLU A 136 -18.29 9.19 -18.96
C GLU A 136 -18.35 9.76 -17.54
N THR A 137 -17.95 8.98 -16.54
CA THR A 137 -18.12 9.35 -15.11
C THR A 137 -16.94 10.12 -14.53
N PHE A 138 -15.76 10.03 -15.16
CA PHE A 138 -14.49 10.53 -14.62
C PHE A 138 -14.14 9.92 -13.24
N ASP A 139 -14.62 8.71 -12.95
CA ASP A 139 -14.32 7.98 -11.71
C ASP A 139 -12.95 7.29 -11.82
N GLU A 140 -11.92 7.99 -11.38
CA GLU A 140 -10.55 7.49 -11.31
C GLU A 140 -10.02 7.58 -9.88
N SER A 141 -9.36 6.51 -9.43
CA SER A 141 -8.73 6.49 -8.11
C SER A 141 -7.60 7.51 -8.00
N ALA A 142 -7.58 8.24 -6.88
CA ALA A 142 -6.48 9.13 -6.51
C ALA A 142 -5.14 8.38 -6.32
N ASP A 143 -5.16 7.04 -6.24
CA ASP A 143 -3.95 6.22 -6.23
C ASP A 143 -3.05 6.53 -7.44
N LEU A 144 -3.64 6.72 -8.62
CA LEU A 144 -2.88 6.96 -9.86
C LEU A 144 -2.03 8.22 -9.78
N LEU A 145 -2.62 9.33 -9.33
CA LEU A 145 -1.90 10.60 -9.16
C LEU A 145 -0.91 10.54 -7.99
N ALA A 146 -1.24 9.85 -6.90
CA ALA A 146 -0.32 9.68 -5.79
C ALA A 146 0.91 8.87 -6.19
N LEU A 147 0.74 7.79 -6.96
CA LEU A 147 1.84 6.97 -7.47
C LEU A 147 2.73 7.75 -8.46
N ALA A 148 2.23 8.78 -9.12
CA ALA A 148 3.05 9.64 -9.97
C ALA A 148 4.05 10.51 -9.16
N ASP A 149 3.84 10.70 -7.85
CA ASP A 149 4.64 11.59 -7.00
C ASP A 149 5.14 10.96 -5.68
N ALA A 150 4.91 9.66 -5.49
CA ALA A 150 5.32 8.92 -4.29
C ALA A 150 6.48 7.96 -4.62
N PRO A 151 7.75 8.30 -4.31
CA PRO A 151 8.96 7.54 -4.69
C PRO A 151 9.16 6.20 -3.96
N VAL A 152 8.12 5.35 -3.90
CA VAL A 152 8.09 4.04 -3.20
C VAL A 152 7.94 2.88 -4.20
N VAL A 153 8.36 1.69 -3.80
CA VAL A 153 7.99 0.44 -4.47
C VAL A 153 6.67 -0.05 -3.87
N VAL A 154 5.65 -0.22 -4.71
CA VAL A 154 4.33 -0.72 -4.29
C VAL A 154 4.14 -2.14 -4.80
N VAL A 155 4.11 -3.10 -3.89
CA VAL A 155 3.86 -4.52 -4.19
C VAL A 155 2.37 -4.81 -4.02
N CYS A 156 1.74 -5.39 -5.03
CA CYS A 156 0.30 -5.66 -5.04
C CYS A 156 -0.05 -6.83 -5.98
N ALA A 157 -1.25 -7.40 -5.83
CA ALA A 157 -1.82 -8.35 -6.80
C ALA A 157 -2.45 -7.64 -8.02
N GLY A 158 -1.82 -6.58 -8.51
CA GLY A 158 -2.30 -5.78 -9.62
C GLY A 158 -3.48 -4.86 -9.27
N VAL A 159 -4.40 -4.68 -10.22
CA VAL A 159 -5.54 -3.74 -10.10
C VAL A 159 -6.77 -4.50 -9.61
N LYS A 160 -7.53 -3.92 -8.66
CA LYS A 160 -8.74 -4.54 -8.10
C LYS A 160 -9.70 -4.97 -9.22
N SER A 161 -10.26 -6.19 -9.11
CA SER A 161 -11.07 -6.85 -10.14
C SER A 161 -12.35 -6.11 -10.57
N ILE A 162 -12.79 -5.12 -9.80
CA ILE A 162 -13.96 -4.29 -10.09
C ILE A 162 -13.66 -3.15 -11.09
N LEU A 163 -12.39 -2.93 -11.41
CA LEU A 163 -11.90 -1.80 -12.19
C LEU A 163 -11.66 -2.17 -13.66
N ASP A 164 -11.36 -1.15 -14.46
CA ASP A 164 -10.88 -1.30 -15.83
C ASP A 164 -9.35 -1.41 -15.84
N VAL A 165 -8.84 -2.63 -15.99
CA VAL A 165 -7.40 -2.91 -15.91
C VAL A 165 -6.66 -2.27 -17.09
N GLY A 166 -7.23 -2.35 -18.30
CA GLY A 166 -6.64 -1.77 -19.51
C GLY A 166 -6.52 -0.25 -19.40
N ALA A 167 -7.61 0.43 -19.07
CA ALA A 167 -7.59 1.88 -18.88
C ALA A 167 -6.67 2.31 -17.72
N THR A 168 -6.56 1.48 -16.67
CA THR A 168 -5.62 1.73 -15.58
C THR A 168 -4.16 1.66 -16.03
N LEU A 169 -3.79 0.67 -16.86
CA LEU A 169 -2.45 0.55 -17.42
C LEU A 169 -2.08 1.75 -18.30
N GLU A 170 -2.98 2.17 -19.20
CA GLU A 170 -2.82 3.37 -20.04
C GLU A 170 -2.65 4.64 -19.19
N ARG A 171 -3.37 4.73 -18.08
CA ARG A 171 -3.27 5.87 -17.18
C ARG A 171 -1.95 5.88 -16.40
N LEU A 172 -1.47 4.72 -15.95
CA LEU A 172 -0.15 4.57 -15.33
C LEU A 172 0.98 4.91 -16.32
N GLU A 173 0.86 4.48 -17.57
CA GLU A 173 1.78 4.87 -18.65
C GLU A 173 1.80 6.40 -18.84
N THR A 174 0.62 7.02 -18.97
CA THR A 174 0.49 8.48 -19.13
C THR A 174 1.15 9.24 -17.96
N LEU A 175 1.04 8.70 -16.75
CA LEU A 175 1.64 9.28 -15.54
C LEU A 175 3.10 8.86 -15.31
N SER A 176 3.70 8.14 -16.26
CA SER A 176 5.08 7.64 -16.20
C SER A 176 5.38 6.77 -14.98
N VAL A 177 4.38 6.03 -14.48
CA VAL A 177 4.52 5.06 -13.38
C VAL A 177 4.90 3.69 -13.96
N PRO A 178 6.13 3.20 -13.76
CA PRO A 178 6.52 1.88 -14.25
C PRO A 178 5.75 0.77 -13.53
N VAL A 179 5.31 -0.21 -14.32
CA VAL A 179 4.66 -1.44 -13.85
C VAL A 179 5.54 -2.64 -14.21
N LEU A 180 5.90 -3.41 -13.19
CA LEU A 180 6.73 -4.61 -13.28
C LEU A 180 5.89 -5.83 -12.91
N GLY A 181 5.81 -6.85 -13.77
CA GLY A 181 5.26 -8.15 -13.40
C GLY A 181 6.32 -9.01 -12.72
N PHE A 182 6.03 -9.51 -11.52
CA PHE A 182 6.94 -10.37 -10.76
C PHE A 182 6.77 -11.83 -11.17
N GLY A 183 7.75 -12.38 -11.89
CA GLY A 183 7.70 -13.73 -12.43
C GLY A 183 6.66 -13.93 -13.55
N THR A 184 6.11 -12.84 -14.10
CA THR A 184 5.01 -12.87 -15.08
C THR A 184 5.10 -11.73 -16.09
N ASP A 185 4.61 -11.96 -17.30
CA ASP A 185 4.38 -10.93 -18.34
C ASP A 185 2.90 -10.48 -18.39
N ARG A 186 2.06 -10.97 -17.48
CA ARG A 186 0.63 -10.67 -17.38
C ARG A 186 0.33 -9.83 -16.15
N MET A 187 -0.55 -8.85 -16.32
CA MET A 187 -1.08 -8.02 -15.23
C MET A 187 -2.10 -8.86 -14.43
N PRO A 188 -1.89 -9.11 -13.13
CA PRO A 188 -2.87 -9.78 -12.29
C PRO A 188 -4.11 -8.88 -12.09
N GLY A 189 -5.28 -9.52 -12.02
CA GLY A 189 -6.58 -8.88 -11.80
C GLY A 189 -7.06 -9.02 -10.36
N PHE A 190 -6.16 -8.82 -9.38
CA PHE A 190 -6.39 -9.05 -7.96
C PHE A 190 -6.61 -10.53 -7.62
N TYR A 191 -7.85 -11.03 -7.74
CA TYR A 191 -8.14 -12.46 -7.51
C TYR A 191 -7.76 -13.36 -8.69
N LEU A 192 -7.47 -12.78 -9.85
CA LEU A 192 -7.05 -13.49 -11.04
C LEU A 192 -5.54 -13.32 -11.22
N SER A 193 -4.82 -14.42 -11.47
CA SER A 193 -3.40 -14.38 -11.81
C SER A 193 -3.13 -13.75 -13.18
N ASP A 194 -4.12 -13.72 -14.08
CA ASP A 194 -4.09 -13.05 -15.38
C ASP A 194 -5.41 -12.29 -15.63
N SER A 195 -5.32 -10.98 -15.85
CA SER A 195 -6.45 -10.10 -16.18
C SER A 195 -6.78 -10.02 -17.67
N GLY A 196 -5.97 -10.64 -18.54
CA GLY A 196 -6.03 -10.47 -20.00
C GLY A 196 -4.99 -9.48 -20.55
N HIS A 197 -4.42 -8.64 -19.70
CA HIS A 197 -3.51 -7.56 -20.10
C HIS A 197 -2.04 -7.89 -19.84
N ALA A 198 -1.13 -7.40 -20.69
CA ALA A 198 0.31 -7.54 -20.48
C ALA A 198 0.84 -6.48 -19.51
N VAL A 199 1.90 -6.81 -18.77
CA VAL A 199 2.73 -5.78 -18.11
C VAL A 199 3.83 -5.29 -19.07
N PRO A 200 4.27 -4.02 -18.97
CA PRO A 200 5.32 -3.49 -19.83
C PRO A 200 6.70 -4.11 -19.58
N TRP A 201 6.96 -4.52 -18.33
CA TRP A 201 8.24 -5.09 -17.91
C TRP A 201 8.03 -6.32 -17.03
N ARG A 202 8.81 -7.36 -17.24
CA ARG A 202 8.89 -8.54 -16.36
C ARG A 202 10.19 -8.46 -15.56
N VAL A 203 10.11 -8.85 -14.29
CA VAL A 203 11.25 -9.07 -13.40
C VAL A 203 11.08 -10.41 -12.72
N ASP A 204 12.17 -11.16 -12.52
CA ASP A 204 12.07 -12.53 -11.97
C ASP A 204 12.54 -12.65 -10.50
N ASP A 205 13.15 -11.59 -9.94
CA ASP A 205 13.57 -11.57 -8.55
C ASP A 205 13.51 -10.18 -7.90
N ALA A 206 13.60 -10.16 -6.56
CA ALA A 206 13.53 -8.93 -5.77
C ALA A 206 14.79 -8.06 -5.88
N ALA A 207 15.93 -8.64 -6.28
CA ALA A 207 17.17 -7.88 -6.46
C ALA A 207 17.09 -6.97 -7.68
N GLU A 208 16.45 -7.42 -8.76
CA GLU A 208 16.16 -6.63 -9.94
C GLU A 208 15.20 -5.47 -9.62
N VAL A 209 14.13 -5.71 -8.86
CA VAL A 209 13.23 -4.65 -8.34
C VAL A 209 14.02 -3.61 -7.55
N ALA A 210 14.91 -4.05 -6.65
CA ALA A 210 15.74 -3.15 -5.85
C ALA A 210 16.74 -2.35 -6.71
N ALA A 211 17.28 -2.93 -7.78
CA ALA A 211 18.14 -2.25 -8.74
C ALA A 211 17.38 -1.17 -9.52
N ILE A 212 16.16 -1.47 -9.98
CA ILE A 212 15.27 -0.49 -10.65
C ILE A 212 14.96 0.67 -9.71
N GLN A 213 14.60 0.40 -8.45
CA GLN A 213 14.34 1.44 -7.46
C GLN A 213 15.58 2.31 -7.18
N ARG A 214 16.78 1.72 -7.24
CA ARG A 214 18.04 2.46 -7.11
C ARG A 214 18.29 3.36 -8.31
N ALA A 215 18.15 2.84 -9.53
CA ALA A 215 18.29 3.62 -10.76
C ALA A 215 17.27 4.77 -10.81
N ARG A 216 16.02 4.52 -10.42
CA ARG A 216 14.98 5.55 -10.29
C ARG A 216 15.42 6.71 -9.40
N ARG A 217 16.01 6.40 -8.23
CA ARG A 217 16.54 7.40 -7.29
C ARG A 217 17.73 8.16 -7.88
N GLU A 218 18.67 7.47 -8.53
CA GLU A 218 19.83 8.09 -9.17
C GLU A 218 19.45 9.05 -10.30
N LEU A 219 18.37 8.74 -11.03
CA LEU A 219 17.78 9.60 -12.06
C LEU A 219 16.93 10.76 -11.50
N GLY A 220 16.72 10.84 -10.17
CA GLY A 220 15.89 11.88 -9.55
C GLY A 220 14.40 11.77 -9.88
N LEU A 221 13.94 10.59 -10.30
CA LEU A 221 12.55 10.32 -10.63
C LEU A 221 11.68 10.32 -9.35
N ARG A 222 10.41 10.71 -9.47
CA ARG A 222 9.51 10.96 -8.34
C ARG A 222 8.36 9.95 -8.23
N GLN A 223 8.03 9.31 -9.34
CA GLN A 223 7.02 8.27 -9.38
C GLN A 223 7.41 7.05 -8.53
N ALA A 224 6.39 6.29 -8.16
CA ALA A 224 6.48 4.96 -7.60
C ALA A 224 6.96 3.96 -8.64
N VAL A 225 7.29 2.75 -8.17
CA VAL A 225 7.41 1.54 -9.01
C VAL A 225 6.32 0.58 -8.57
N VAL A 226 5.44 0.18 -9.47
CA VAL A 226 4.43 -0.84 -9.19
C VAL A 226 5.02 -2.22 -9.50
N VAL A 227 4.97 -3.12 -8.52
CA VAL A 227 5.29 -4.53 -8.68
C VAL A 227 4.00 -5.33 -8.57
N ALA A 228 3.56 -5.83 -9.71
CA ALA A 228 2.39 -6.68 -9.86
C ALA A 228 2.80 -8.14 -9.62
N ASN A 229 2.47 -8.65 -8.44
CA ASN A 229 2.78 -10.00 -7.98
C ASN A 229 1.51 -10.87 -8.01
N PRO A 230 1.39 -11.84 -8.93
CA PRO A 230 0.20 -12.68 -9.01
C PRO A 230 0.03 -13.52 -7.73
N LEU A 231 -1.22 -13.86 -7.42
CA LEU A 231 -1.49 -14.88 -6.40
C LEU A 231 -0.82 -16.21 -6.81
N PRO A 232 -0.34 -17.01 -5.84
CA PRO A 232 0.21 -18.33 -6.13
C PRO A 232 -0.81 -19.20 -6.88
N PRO A 233 -0.37 -20.09 -7.79
CA PRO A 233 -1.25 -21.12 -8.33
C PRO A 233 -1.78 -22.00 -7.18
N GLU A 234 -3.05 -22.41 -7.26
CA GLU A 234 -3.63 -23.41 -6.35
C GLU A 234 -2.90 -24.76 -6.42
#